data_AF-A0A1D2SGI9-F1
#
_entry.id   AF-A0A1D2SGI9-F1
#
_cell.length_a   1.000
_cell.length_b   1.000
_cell.length_c   1.000
_cell.angle_alpha   90.00
_cell.angle_beta   90.00
_cell.angle_gamma   90.00
#
_symmetry.space_group_name_H-M   'P 1'
#
loop_
_entity.id
_entity.type
_entity.pdbx_description
1 polymer ?
#
loop_
_entity_poly.entity_id
_entity_poly.type
_entity_poly.pdbx_seq_one_letter_code
_entity_poly.pdbx_strand_id
1 'polypeptide(L)'
;MFDFGFSEMVIVAIVGLIVLGPERLPKVAKQAGQWLGKLQRYVADVKSDINRQMELDELRKLQGEVSGAARELQDTLQSTVSETRSQFDSIAADLEGAGDGAAGTEQPATDWDKVYAQRRLRERIHDRRVEREKELGHKRPKRRLH
;
A
#
# COMPACT_ATOMS: atom_id res chain seq x y z
N MET A 1 -4.67 -15.52 4.43
CA MET A 1 -3.33 -16.07 4.09
C MET A 1 -2.99 -15.46 2.74
N PHE A 2 -2.08 -14.51 2.71
CA PHE A 2 -1.63 -13.88 1.47
C PHE A 2 -0.59 -14.80 0.87
N ASP A 3 -1.04 -15.71 0.01
CA ASP A 3 -0.13 -16.44 -0.87
C ASP A 3 0.59 -15.42 -1.75
N PHE A 4 1.85 -15.66 -2.11
CA PHE A 4 2.58 -14.85 -3.09
C PHE A 4 2.01 -15.07 -4.51
N GLY A 5 0.72 -14.76 -4.67
CA GLY A 5 -0.06 -14.96 -5.87
C GLY A 5 -0.06 -13.73 -6.76
N PHE A 6 -0.72 -13.88 -7.91
CA PHE A 6 -0.87 -12.80 -8.87
C PHE A 6 -1.63 -11.59 -8.28
N SER A 7 -2.60 -11.84 -7.40
CA SER A 7 -3.40 -10.82 -6.70
C SER A 7 -2.54 -9.86 -5.88
N GLU A 8 -1.63 -10.40 -5.07
CA GLU A 8 -0.76 -9.66 -4.18
C GLU A 8 0.24 -8.83 -4.98
N MET A 9 0.76 -9.38 -6.08
CA MET A 9 1.62 -8.64 -7.01
C MET A 9 0.91 -7.43 -7.61
N VAL A 10 -0.37 -7.56 -7.97
CA VAL A 10 -1.18 -6.43 -8.46
C VAL A 10 -1.38 -5.38 -7.36
N ILE A 11 -1.67 -5.79 -6.12
CA ILE A 11 -1.82 -4.86 -4.99
C ILE A 11 -0.52 -4.09 -4.74
N VAL A 12 0.61 -4.79 -4.69
CA VAL A 12 1.93 -4.16 -4.52
C VAL A 12 2.24 -3.22 -5.68
N ALA A 13 1.91 -3.59 -6.92
CA ALA A 13 2.08 -2.72 -8.08
C ALA A 13 1.26 -1.44 -7.94
N ILE A 14 -0.01 -1.52 -7.53
CA ILE A 14 -0.88 -0.37 -7.31
C ILE A 14 -0.31 0.54 -6.21
N VAL A 15 0.07 -0.02 -5.05
CA VAL A 15 0.68 0.74 -3.95
C VAL A 15 1.97 1.42 -4.42
N GLY A 16 2.82 0.70 -5.15
CA GLY A 16 4.04 1.25 -5.73
C GLY A 16 3.77 2.42 -6.69
N LEU A 17 2.73 2.32 -7.52
CA LEU A 17 2.32 3.41 -8.42
C LEU A 17 1.85 4.65 -7.65
N ILE A 18 1.16 4.49 -6.53
CA ILE A 18 0.67 5.62 -5.71
C ILE A 18 1.83 6.29 -4.97
N VAL A 19 2.69 5.49 -4.32
CA VAL A 19 3.76 6.00 -3.44
C VAL A 19 4.88 6.63 -4.24
N LEU A 20 5.37 5.91 -5.26
CA LEU A 20 6.51 6.34 -6.07
C LEU A 20 6.06 7.18 -7.27
N GLY A 21 4.85 6.94 -7.78
CA GLY A 21 4.34 7.55 -8.99
C GLY A 21 4.59 6.70 -10.25
N PRO A 22 3.64 6.65 -11.20
CA PRO A 22 3.74 5.83 -12.42
C PRO A 22 4.94 6.18 -13.30
N GLU A 23 5.40 7.43 -13.29
CA GLU A 23 6.54 7.88 -14.09
C GLU A 23 7.90 7.52 -13.50
N ARG A 24 7.95 7.25 -12.19
CA ARG A 24 9.21 7.06 -11.43
C ARG A 24 9.49 5.57 -11.18
N LEU A 25 8.46 4.75 -11.00
CA LEU A 25 8.55 3.29 -10.87
C LEU A 25 9.41 2.63 -11.98
N PRO A 26 9.23 2.92 -13.28
CA PRO A 26 10.06 2.31 -14.33
C PRO A 26 11.53 2.78 -14.29
N LYS A 27 11.81 3.98 -13.76
CA LYS A 27 13.18 4.48 -13.62
C LYS A 27 13.91 3.72 -12.51
N VAL A 28 13.25 3.50 -11.37
CA VAL A 28 13.81 2.74 -10.23
C VAL A 28 13.97 1.27 -10.59
N ALA A 29 12.99 0.65 -11.25
CA ALA A 29 13.10 -0.73 -11.71
C ALA A 29 14.30 -0.94 -12.65
N LYS A 30 14.57 0.02 -13.56
CA LYS A 30 15.76 -0.01 -14.43
C LYS A 30 17.06 0.10 -13.64
N GLN A 31 17.13 0.99 -12.65
CA GLN A 31 18.33 1.15 -11.81
C GLN A 31 18.59 -0.10 -10.97
N ALA A 32 17.56 -0.60 -10.29
CA ALA A 32 17.62 -1.82 -9.50
C ALA A 32 18.02 -3.02 -10.38
N GLY A 33 17.40 -3.17 -11.56
CA GLY A 33 17.72 -4.24 -12.50
C GLY A 33 19.15 -4.19 -13.03
N GLN A 34 19.70 -3.00 -13.28
CA GLN A 34 21.11 -2.86 -13.67
C GLN A 34 22.06 -3.29 -12.54
N TRP A 35 21.73 -2.97 -11.29
CA TRP A 35 22.55 -3.37 -10.14
C TRP A 35 22.46 -4.87 -9.89
N LEU A 36 21.25 -5.42 -9.92
CA LEU A 36 21.02 -6.86 -9.78
C LEU A 36 21.71 -7.65 -10.90
N GLY A 37 21.62 -7.17 -12.15
CA GLY A 37 22.26 -7.81 -13.29
C GLY A 37 23.79 -7.81 -13.21
N LYS A 38 24.39 -6.72 -12.70
CA LYS A 38 25.83 -6.68 -12.41
C LYS A 38 26.19 -7.70 -11.34
N LEU A 39 25.47 -7.71 -10.23
CA LEU A 39 25.73 -8.61 -9.11
C LEU A 39 25.58 -10.08 -9.52
N GLN A 40 24.54 -10.42 -10.29
CA GLN A 40 24.35 -11.75 -10.86
C GLN A 40 25.53 -12.18 -11.73
N ARG A 41 26.10 -11.27 -12.52
CA ARG A 41 27.26 -11.54 -13.37
C ARG A 41 28.52 -11.77 -12.54
N TYR A 42 28.77 -10.94 -11.53
CA TYR A 42 29.86 -11.17 -10.56
C TYR A 42 29.73 -12.53 -9.86
N VAL A 43 28.53 -12.89 -9.41
CA VAL A 43 28.29 -14.20 -8.79
C VAL A 43 28.52 -15.34 -9.77
N ALA A 44 28.11 -15.17 -11.04
CA ALA A 44 28.34 -16.17 -12.08
C ALA A 44 29.84 -16.37 -12.38
N ASP A 45 30.61 -15.28 -12.46
CA ASP A 45 32.05 -15.32 -12.70
C ASP A 45 32.78 -16.00 -11.52
N VAL A 46 32.49 -15.58 -10.29
CA VAL A 46 33.04 -16.19 -9.06
C VAL A 46 32.67 -17.66 -8.95
N LYS A 47 31.42 -18.03 -9.25
CA LYS A 47 30.99 -19.43 -9.29
C LYS A 47 31.78 -20.23 -10.33
N SER A 48 32.08 -19.63 -11.48
CA SER A 48 32.85 -20.29 -12.54
C SER A 48 34.31 -20.52 -12.16
N ASP A 49 34.92 -19.57 -11.44
CA ASP A 49 36.30 -19.66 -10.93
C ASP A 49 36.41 -20.67 -9.79
N ILE A 50 35.45 -20.65 -8.85
CA ILE A 50 35.33 -21.61 -7.75
C ILE A 50 35.15 -23.03 -8.28
N ASN A 51 34.25 -23.23 -9.26
CA ASN A 51 33.99 -24.54 -9.85
C ASN A 51 35.18 -25.08 -10.68
N ARG A 52 36.16 -24.22 -11.01
CA ARG A 52 37.41 -24.59 -11.68
C ARG A 52 38.56 -24.89 -10.73
N GLN A 53 38.50 -24.44 -9.47
CA GLN A 53 39.63 -24.50 -8.54
C GLN A 53 39.36 -25.26 -7.23
N MET A 54 38.10 -25.56 -6.86
CA MET A 54 37.76 -26.15 -5.56
C MET A 54 37.12 -27.54 -5.65
N GLU A 55 37.52 -28.44 -4.74
CA GLU A 55 36.98 -29.79 -4.55
C GLU A 55 35.49 -29.73 -4.16
N LEU A 56 34.68 -30.64 -4.73
CA LEU A 56 33.22 -30.71 -4.53
C LEU A 56 32.77 -30.80 -3.06
N ASP A 57 33.67 -31.16 -2.14
CA ASP A 57 33.39 -31.33 -0.72
C ASP A 57 33.25 -30.00 0.04
N GLU A 58 34.03 -28.96 -0.31
CA GLU A 58 33.89 -27.64 0.35
C GLU A 58 32.60 -26.93 -0.10
N LEU A 59 32.21 -27.11 -1.37
CA LEU A 59 30.93 -26.62 -1.88
C LEU A 59 29.74 -27.32 -1.21
N ARG A 60 29.81 -28.64 -0.98
CA ARG A 60 28.78 -29.38 -0.25
C ARG A 60 28.68 -28.93 1.20
N LYS A 61 29.82 -28.65 1.85
CA LYS A 61 29.85 -28.13 3.22
C LYS A 61 29.22 -26.75 3.31
N LEU A 62 29.60 -25.82 2.44
CA LEU A 62 29.03 -24.47 2.37
C LEU A 62 27.54 -24.49 2.02
N GLN A 63 27.13 -25.34 1.07
CA GLN A 63 25.71 -25.54 0.76
C GLN A 63 24.95 -26.08 1.97
N GLY A 64 25.53 -27.02 2.72
CA GLY A 64 25.00 -27.52 3.98
C GLY A 64 24.77 -26.40 4.99
N GLU A 65 25.80 -25.60 5.28
CA GLU A 65 25.75 -24.47 6.22
C GLU A 65 24.72 -23.41 5.81
N VAL A 66 24.72 -23.01 4.53
CA VAL A 66 23.76 -22.03 3.99
C VAL A 66 22.33 -22.59 4.03
N SER A 67 22.13 -23.86 3.68
CA SER A 67 20.81 -24.50 3.72
C SER A 67 20.28 -24.66 5.15
N GLY A 68 21.17 -24.89 6.13
CA GLY A 68 20.83 -24.91 7.55
C GLY A 68 20.40 -23.53 8.02
N ALA A 69 21.22 -22.50 7.77
CA ALA A 69 20.89 -21.12 8.13
C ALA A 69 19.59 -20.63 7.46
N ALA A 70 19.35 -21.01 6.21
CA ALA A 70 18.11 -20.68 5.51
C ALA A 70 16.88 -21.34 6.16
N ARG A 71 16.99 -22.58 6.66
CA ARG A 71 15.90 -23.26 7.38
C ARG A 71 15.61 -22.59 8.72
N GLU A 72 16.63 -22.24 9.48
CA GLU A 72 16.47 -21.51 10.75
C GLU A 72 15.80 -20.14 10.55
N LEU A 73 16.18 -19.43 9.48
CA LEU A 73 15.53 -18.19 9.08
C LEU A 73 14.07 -18.43 8.66
N GLN A 74 13.80 -19.50 7.90
CA GLN A 74 12.44 -19.86 7.52
C GLN A 74 11.57 -20.14 8.75
N ASP A 75 12.08 -20.90 9.72
CA ASP A 75 11.37 -21.25 10.95
C ASP A 75 11.12 -20.00 11.83
N THR A 76 12.13 -19.11 11.93
CA THR A 76 12.02 -17.84 12.65
C THR A 76 11.02 -16.90 11.97
N LEU A 77 11.04 -16.82 10.65
CA LEU A 77 10.08 -16.01 9.89
C LEU A 77 8.67 -16.58 10.00
N GLN A 78 8.49 -17.89 9.90
CA GLN A 78 7.18 -18.53 9.99
C GLN A 78 6.58 -18.38 11.39
N SER A 79 7.39 -18.53 12.45
CA SER A 79 6.95 -18.29 13.83
C SER A 79 6.60 -16.81 14.05
N THR A 80 7.46 -15.88 13.62
CA THR A 80 7.18 -14.43 13.71
C THR A 80 5.90 -14.05 12.97
N VAL A 81 5.70 -14.56 11.76
CA VAL A 81 4.50 -14.30 10.95
C VAL A 81 3.25 -14.90 11.61
N SER A 82 3.34 -16.10 12.16
CA SER A 82 2.22 -16.76 12.84
C SER A 82 1.84 -16.03 14.13
N GLU A 83 2.82 -15.62 14.92
CA GLU A 83 2.63 -14.82 16.14
C GLU A 83 2.02 -13.45 15.80
N THR A 84 2.59 -12.76 14.81
CA THR A 84 2.06 -11.49 14.30
C THR A 84 0.61 -11.65 13.84
N ARG A 85 0.29 -12.71 13.09
CA ARG A 85 -1.08 -12.99 12.64
C ARG A 85 -2.04 -13.24 13.81
N SER A 86 -1.62 -14.00 14.82
CA SER A 86 -2.45 -14.25 16.01
C SER A 86 -2.71 -12.99 16.84
N GLN A 87 -1.74 -12.07 16.90
CA GLN A 87 -1.92 -10.75 17.53
C GLN A 87 -2.89 -9.87 16.73
N PHE A 88 -2.80 -9.89 15.39
CA PHE A 88 -3.76 -9.17 14.55
C PHE A 88 -5.18 -9.76 14.64
N ASP A 89 -5.32 -11.08 14.63
CA ASP A 89 -6.62 -11.75 14.76
C ASP A 89 -7.26 -11.47 16.14
N SER A 90 -6.47 -11.39 17.21
CA SER A 90 -6.96 -11.01 18.55
C SER A 90 -7.35 -9.54 18.66
N ILE A 91 -6.57 -8.62 18.06
CA ILE A 91 -6.95 -7.20 17.97
C ILE A 91 -8.25 -7.05 17.14
N ALA A 92 -8.38 -7.77 16.03
CA ALA A 92 -9.59 -7.76 15.21
C ALA A 92 -10.80 -8.29 16.00
N ALA A 93 -10.63 -9.39 16.74
CA ALA A 93 -11.66 -9.96 17.61
C ALA A 93 -12.02 -9.04 18.79
N ASP A 94 -11.06 -8.32 19.38
CA ASP A 94 -11.31 -7.33 20.42
C ASP A 94 -12.08 -6.13 19.87
N LEU A 95 -11.81 -5.70 18.64
CA LEU A 95 -12.54 -4.64 17.95
C LEU A 95 -13.95 -5.09 17.53
N GLU A 96 -14.13 -6.34 17.14
CA GLU A 96 -15.42 -6.92 16.78
C GLU A 96 -16.28 -7.21 18.03
N GLY A 97 -15.66 -7.69 19.12
CA GLY A 97 -16.29 -7.86 20.42
C GLY A 97 -16.61 -6.53 21.13
N ALA A 98 -15.78 -5.50 20.94
CA ALA A 98 -16.12 -4.12 21.31
C ALA A 98 -17.25 -3.55 20.43
N GLY A 99 -17.47 -4.10 19.24
CA GLY A 99 -18.61 -3.82 18.36
C GLY A 99 -19.92 -4.45 18.85
N ASP A 100 -19.87 -5.67 19.39
CA ASP A 100 -21.06 -6.37 19.93
C ASP A 100 -21.46 -5.94 21.35
N GLY A 101 -20.53 -5.33 22.11
CA GLY A 101 -20.82 -4.70 23.41
C GLY A 101 -21.51 -3.33 23.33
N ALA A 102 -21.68 -2.78 22.12
CA ALA A 102 -22.28 -1.46 21.90
C ALA A 102 -23.78 -1.51 21.52
N ALA A 103 -24.53 -2.50 22.03
CA ALA A 103 -26.00 -2.41 22.10
C ALA A 103 -26.49 -1.40 23.18
N GLY A 104 -25.59 -0.57 23.73
CA GLY A 104 -25.94 0.43 24.73
C GLY A 104 -24.80 1.38 25.09
N THR A 105 -24.19 2.07 24.12
CA THR A 105 -23.58 3.39 24.37
C THR A 105 -23.42 4.14 23.06
N GLU A 106 -24.02 5.32 23.00
CA GLU A 106 -23.90 6.31 21.93
C GLU A 106 -22.42 6.61 21.62
N GLN A 107 -21.88 6.02 20.55
CA GLN A 107 -20.73 6.59 19.86
C GLN A 107 -21.28 7.60 18.84
N PRO A 108 -20.83 8.86 18.87
CA PRO A 108 -21.32 9.87 17.94
C PRO A 108 -20.95 9.43 16.54
N ALA A 109 -21.96 9.21 15.69
CA ALA A 109 -21.76 8.97 14.28
C ALA A 109 -20.86 10.09 13.73
N THR A 110 -19.67 9.73 13.24
CA THR A 110 -18.82 10.67 12.51
C THR A 110 -19.62 11.13 11.31
N ASP A 111 -20.12 12.36 11.41
CA ASP A 111 -20.98 12.97 10.43
C ASP A 111 -20.14 13.30 9.19
N TRP A 112 -19.99 12.31 8.31
CA TRP A 112 -19.32 12.45 7.01
C TRP A 112 -20.02 13.48 6.13
N ASP A 113 -21.28 13.79 6.40
CA ASP A 113 -22.02 14.86 5.76
C ASP A 113 -21.40 16.24 6.10
N LYS A 114 -20.84 16.44 7.31
CA LYS A 114 -20.04 17.64 7.63
C LYS A 114 -18.70 17.69 6.91
N VAL A 115 -18.04 16.54 6.70
CA VAL A 115 -16.76 16.43 5.99
C VAL A 115 -16.93 16.75 4.50
N TYR A 116 -18.11 16.48 3.91
CA TYR A 116 -18.44 16.78 2.52
C TYR A 116 -19.37 18.00 2.30
N ALA A 117 -19.87 18.65 3.36
CA ALA A 117 -20.75 19.81 3.28
C ALA A 117 -20.09 21.03 2.59
N GLN A 118 -18.77 21.06 2.48
CA GLN A 118 -18.03 22.21 1.95
C GLN A 118 -18.20 22.43 0.44
N ARG A 119 -18.79 21.48 -0.31
CA ARG A 119 -19.01 21.64 -1.77
C ARG A 119 -20.44 22.04 -2.16
N ARG A 120 -21.47 21.71 -1.37
CA ARG A 120 -22.89 21.99 -1.72
C ARG A 120 -23.38 23.39 -1.33
N LEU A 121 -22.58 24.20 -0.63
CA LEU A 121 -23.00 25.53 -0.17
C LEU A 121 -22.95 26.60 -1.26
N ARG A 122 -22.26 26.36 -2.39
CA ARG A 122 -22.15 27.35 -3.48
C ARG A 122 -23.36 27.40 -4.42
N GLU A 123 -24.15 26.33 -4.54
CA GLU A 123 -25.26 26.28 -5.50
C GLU A 123 -26.55 26.93 -4.96
N ARG A 124 -26.79 26.86 -3.64
CA ARG A 124 -28.03 27.40 -3.03
C ARG A 124 -28.15 28.93 -3.03
N ILE A 125 -27.08 29.66 -3.29
CA ILE A 125 -27.11 31.14 -3.36
C ILE A 125 -27.45 31.62 -4.77
N HIS A 126 -27.20 30.80 -5.80
CA HIS A 126 -27.43 31.20 -7.19
C HIS A 126 -28.92 31.09 -7.57
N ASP A 127 -29.61 30.04 -7.11
CA ASP A 127 -30.99 29.78 -7.53
C ASP A 127 -32.01 30.78 -6.95
N ARG A 128 -31.82 31.22 -5.69
CA ARG A 128 -32.67 32.26 -5.09
C ARG A 128 -32.54 33.64 -5.73
N ARG A 129 -31.47 33.89 -6.51
CA ARG A 129 -31.34 35.14 -7.28
C ARG A 129 -32.12 35.06 -8.59
N VAL A 130 -32.14 33.89 -9.22
CA VAL A 130 -32.80 33.70 -10.51
C VAL A 130 -34.32 33.68 -10.37
N GLU A 131 -34.86 33.13 -9.27
CA GLU A 131 -36.32 33.14 -9.03
C GLU A 131 -36.85 34.55 -8.73
N ARG A 132 -36.15 35.35 -7.92
CA ARG A 132 -36.57 36.74 -7.66
C ARG A 132 -36.42 37.66 -8.87
N GLU A 133 -35.48 37.38 -9.78
CA GLU A 133 -35.39 38.11 -11.05
C GLU A 133 -36.51 37.74 -12.02
N LYS A 134 -37.03 36.49 -11.97
CA LYS A 134 -38.19 36.07 -12.77
C LYS A 134 -39.49 36.67 -12.24
N GLU A 135 -39.65 36.84 -10.93
CA GLU A 135 -40.86 37.42 -10.33
C GLU A 135 -40.95 38.95 -10.49
N LEU A 136 -39.83 39.68 -10.45
CA LEU A 136 -39.83 41.14 -10.44
C LEU A 136 -39.58 41.79 -11.82
N GLY A 137 -39.43 40.99 -12.89
CA GLY A 137 -39.45 41.47 -14.27
C GLY A 137 -38.38 42.49 -14.67
N HIS A 138 -37.40 42.81 -13.80
CA HIS A 138 -36.35 43.78 -14.06
C HIS A 138 -34.99 43.29 -13.59
N LYS A 139 -34.04 43.28 -14.54
CA LYS A 139 -32.64 42.89 -14.32
C LYS A 139 -31.86 44.12 -13.83
N ARG A 140 -31.27 44.07 -12.63
CA ARG A 140 -30.41 45.17 -12.17
C ARG A 140 -29.11 45.22 -12.98
N PRO A 141 -28.60 46.39 -13.36
CA PRO A 141 -27.36 46.49 -14.12
C PRO A 141 -26.17 46.01 -13.29
N LYS A 142 -25.28 45.25 -13.94
CA LYS A 142 -24.05 44.75 -13.31
C LYS A 142 -23.17 45.93 -12.92
N ARG A 143 -22.92 46.08 -11.63
CA ARG A 143 -21.98 47.07 -11.09
C ARG A 143 -20.58 46.72 -11.62
N ARG A 144 -20.03 47.54 -12.51
CA ARG A 144 -18.63 47.44 -12.93
C ARG A 144 -17.77 47.78 -11.73
N LEU A 145 -16.98 46.81 -11.27
CA LEU A 145 -15.88 47.04 -10.35
C LEU A 145 -14.75 47.62 -11.21
N HIS A 146 -14.31 48.83 -10.86
CA HIS A 146 -13.04 49.40 -11.32
C HIS A 146 -11.90 48.76 -10.55
#